data_AF-A0A0F7ZM45-F1
#
_entry.id   AF-A0A0F7ZM45-F1
#
_cell.length_a   1.000
_cell.length_b   1.000
_cell.length_c   1.000
_cell.angle_alpha   90.00
_cell.angle_beta   90.00
_cell.angle_gamma   90.00
#
_symmetry.space_group_name_H-M   'P 1'
#
loop_
_entity.id
_entity.type
_entity.pdbx_description
1 polymer ?
#
loop_
_entity_poly.entity_id
_entity_poly.type
_entity_poly.pdbx_seq_one_letter_code
_entity_poly.pdbx_strand_id
1 'polypeptide(L)'
;MRWWHRLGLALTLASSAVAAVELTGYDYIVVGAGAGGGPLAARLALAGHKTLLIDAGDDQGANVNVTVPAFSAKASEDEALAWNFFVRHYADDARQARDFKTTYETTDGAPLRL
;
A
#
# COMPACT_ATOMS: atom_id res chain seq x y z
N MET A 1 -6.27 -32.08 -50.98
CA MET A 1 -6.67 -32.91 -49.83
C MET A 1 -5.87 -32.49 -48.61
N ARG A 2 -6.55 -32.34 -47.45
CA ARG A 2 -6.04 -32.05 -46.08
C ARG A 2 -5.49 -30.63 -45.89
N TRP A 3 -6.27 -29.60 -45.54
CA TRP A 3 -7.10 -29.42 -44.33
C TRP A 3 -6.35 -29.81 -43.05
N TRP A 4 -5.65 -28.84 -42.45
CA TRP A 4 -5.20 -28.87 -41.06
C TRP A 4 -5.75 -27.62 -40.38
N HIS A 5 -6.81 -27.81 -39.60
CA HIS A 5 -7.39 -26.81 -38.73
C HIS A 5 -6.43 -26.53 -37.57
N ARG A 6 -5.97 -25.28 -37.46
CA ARG A 6 -5.49 -24.77 -36.18
C ARG A 6 -6.70 -24.17 -35.49
N LEU A 7 -7.31 -24.93 -34.58
CA LEU A 7 -8.26 -24.40 -33.62
C LEU A 7 -7.51 -23.38 -32.74
N GLY A 8 -7.76 -22.09 -32.96
CA GLY A 8 -7.27 -21.04 -32.07
C GLY A 8 -8.07 -21.09 -30.77
N LEU A 9 -7.41 -21.42 -29.66
CA LEU A 9 -7.97 -21.27 -28.31
C LEU A 9 -8.00 -19.78 -27.97
N ALA A 10 -9.15 -19.13 -28.15
CA ALA A 10 -9.36 -17.76 -27.69
C ALA A 10 -9.57 -17.78 -26.17
N LEU A 11 -8.55 -17.35 -25.43
CA LEU A 11 -8.65 -17.14 -23.98
C LEU A 11 -9.41 -15.81 -23.75
N THR A 12 -10.70 -15.90 -23.45
CA THR A 12 -11.51 -14.72 -23.11
C THR A 12 -11.14 -14.22 -21.71
N LEU A 13 -10.51 -13.05 -21.63
CA LEU A 13 -10.38 -12.30 -20.38
C LEU A 13 -11.77 -11.81 -19.97
N ALA A 14 -12.38 -12.47 -18.99
CA ALA A 14 -13.58 -11.96 -18.34
C ALA A 14 -13.17 -10.84 -17.38
N SER A 15 -13.43 -9.58 -17.73
CA SER A 15 -13.32 -8.47 -16.78
C SER A 15 -14.40 -8.64 -15.70
N SER A 16 -13.99 -8.90 -14.47
CA SER A 16 -14.86 -8.82 -13.31
C SER A 16 -15.23 -7.35 -13.06
N ALA A 17 -16.52 -7.02 -13.19
CA ALA A 17 -17.04 -5.75 -12.73
C ALA A 17 -17.05 -5.76 -11.19
N VAL A 18 -16.18 -4.96 -10.58
CA VAL A 18 -16.22 -4.73 -9.13
C VAL A 18 -17.38 -3.76 -8.88
N ALA A 19 -18.43 -4.23 -8.23
CA ALA A 19 -19.52 -3.34 -7.81
C ALA A 19 -19.01 -2.48 -6.65
N ALA A 20 -19.11 -1.15 -6.80
CA ALA A 20 -18.90 -0.25 -5.68
C ALA A 20 -20.02 -0.46 -4.65
N VAL A 21 -19.65 -0.76 -3.41
CA VAL A 21 -20.59 -0.82 -2.29
C VAL A 21 -20.69 0.59 -1.71
N GLU A 22 -21.89 1.17 -1.74
CA GLU A 22 -22.17 2.40 -1.00
C GLU A 22 -22.43 2.03 0.47
N LEU A 23 -21.52 2.44 1.34
CA LEU A 23 -21.70 2.34 2.78
C LEU A 23 -22.35 3.64 3.28
N THR A 24 -23.54 3.52 3.88
CA THR A 24 -24.29 4.65 4.43
C THR A 24 -24.45 4.52 5.94
N GLY A 25 -24.81 5.64 6.60
CA GLY A 25 -25.16 5.62 8.02
C GLY A 25 -23.98 5.74 8.99
N TYR A 26 -22.83 6.26 8.54
CA TYR A 26 -21.74 6.68 9.42
C TYR A 26 -21.77 8.20 9.60
N ASP A 27 -21.52 8.66 10.82
CA ASP A 27 -21.39 10.09 11.15
C ASP A 27 -19.98 10.61 10.78
N TYR A 28 -18.97 9.73 10.90
CA TYR A 28 -17.57 10.04 10.61
C TYR A 28 -16.88 8.91 9.85
N ILE A 29 -16.03 9.30 8.89
CA ILE A 29 -15.08 8.41 8.23
C ILE A 29 -13.67 8.92 8.55
N VAL A 30 -12.89 8.10 9.25
CA VAL A 30 -11.49 8.37 9.55
C VAL A 30 -10.62 7.57 8.57
N VAL A 31 -9.73 8.26 7.87
CA VAL A 31 -8.84 7.66 6.87
C VAL A 31 -7.42 7.62 7.44
N GLY A 32 -6.92 6.41 7.68
CA GLY A 32 -5.64 6.09 8.30
C GLY A 32 -5.74 5.86 9.81
N ALA A 33 -5.45 4.64 10.26
CA ALA A 33 -5.36 4.19 11.64
C ALA A 33 -3.99 4.45 12.29
N GLY A 34 -3.25 5.44 11.79
CA GLY A 34 -1.98 5.87 12.38
C GLY A 34 -2.14 6.55 13.74
N ALA A 35 -1.05 7.12 14.24
CA ALA A 35 -0.95 7.70 15.59
C ALA A 35 -2.06 8.71 15.96
N GLY A 36 -2.60 9.43 14.97
CA GLY A 36 -3.73 10.35 15.16
C GLY A 36 -5.11 9.70 14.94
N GLY A 37 -5.25 8.93 13.87
CA GLY A 37 -6.56 8.45 13.41
C GLY A 37 -7.14 7.32 14.27
N GLY A 38 -6.32 6.38 14.73
CA GLY A 38 -6.77 5.31 15.63
C GLY A 38 -7.40 5.85 16.92
N PRO A 39 -6.68 6.70 17.70
CA PRO A 39 -7.24 7.33 18.89
C PRO A 39 -8.46 8.21 18.62
N LEU A 40 -8.47 8.95 17.50
CA LEU A 40 -9.63 9.77 17.10
C LEU A 40 -10.87 8.90 16.87
N ALA A 41 -10.75 7.85 16.06
CA ALA A 41 -11.85 6.94 15.76
C ALA A 41 -12.40 6.26 17.01
N ALA A 42 -11.51 5.81 17.91
CA ALA A 42 -11.89 5.21 19.18
C ALA A 42 -12.69 6.19 20.06
N ARG A 43 -12.25 7.47 20.15
CA ARG A 43 -12.95 8.48 20.95
C ARG A 43 -14.30 8.86 20.36
N LEU A 44 -14.44 8.95 19.04
CA LEU A 44 -15.71 9.20 18.36
C LEU A 44 -16.71 8.05 18.61
N ALA A 45 -16.25 6.80 18.50
CA ALA A 45 -17.07 5.63 18.79
C ALA A 45 -17.52 5.59 20.26
N LEU A 46 -16.61 5.86 21.21
CA LEU A 46 -16.94 5.95 22.64
C LEU A 46 -17.92 7.08 22.97
N ALA A 47 -17.92 8.17 22.19
CA ALA A 47 -18.89 9.26 22.31
C ALA A 47 -20.26 8.93 21.69
N GLY A 48 -20.44 7.73 21.13
CA GLY A 48 -21.71 7.26 20.56
C GLY A 48 -21.90 7.55 19.07
N HIS A 49 -20.87 8.02 18.37
CA HIS A 49 -20.94 8.26 16.93
C HIS A 49 -20.67 7.00 16.11
N LYS A 50 -21.46 6.79 15.05
CA LYS A 50 -21.20 5.72 14.08
C LYS A 50 -19.97 6.09 13.27
N THR A 51 -18.85 5.44 13.56
CA THR A 51 -17.55 5.80 13.00
C THR A 51 -17.01 4.66 12.14
N LEU A 52 -16.66 4.96 10.89
CA LEU A 52 -15.91 4.08 10.01
C LEU A 52 -14.44 4.47 10.05
N LEU A 53 -13.55 3.53 10.33
CA LEU A 53 -12.11 3.71 10.19
C LEU A 53 -11.63 2.83 9.04
N ILE A 54 -10.87 3.41 8.11
CA ILE A 54 -10.22 2.68 7.02
C ILE A 54 -8.71 2.92 7.07
N ASP A 55 -7.92 1.89 6.81
CA ASP A 55 -6.47 1.97 6.68
C ASP A 55 -6.04 1.33 5.36
N ALA A 56 -4.89 1.73 4.83
CA ALA A 56 -4.30 1.15 3.63
C ALA A 56 -3.56 -0.16 3.92
N GLY A 57 -3.09 -0.34 5.15
CA GLY A 57 -2.44 -1.57 5.63
C GLY A 57 -3.41 -2.55 6.30
N ASP A 58 -2.83 -3.60 6.88
CA ASP A 58 -3.52 -4.63 7.65
C ASP A 58 -3.04 -4.66 9.12
N ASP A 59 -3.49 -5.67 9.89
CA ASP A 59 -3.11 -5.80 11.30
C ASP A 59 -1.71 -6.42 11.44
N GLN A 60 -0.78 -5.60 11.89
CA GLN A 60 0.63 -5.94 12.06
C GLN A 60 1.00 -6.15 13.54
N GLY A 61 0.02 -6.33 14.44
CA GLY A 61 0.22 -6.51 15.87
C GLY A 61 1.06 -7.73 16.27
N ALA A 62 1.16 -8.73 15.40
CA ALA A 62 2.02 -9.91 15.59
C ALA A 62 3.38 -9.82 14.86
N ASN A 63 3.65 -8.75 14.12
CA ASN A 63 4.90 -8.58 13.38
C ASN A 63 6.05 -8.31 14.37
N VAL A 64 7.12 -9.11 14.29
CA VAL A 64 8.31 -8.98 15.15
C VAL A 64 9.04 -7.66 14.97
N ASN A 65 8.99 -7.08 13.76
CA ASN A 65 9.58 -5.77 13.48
C ASN A 65 8.80 -4.64 14.18
N VAL A 66 7.50 -4.83 14.46
CA VAL A 66 6.65 -3.88 15.20
C VAL A 66 6.76 -4.08 16.71
N THR A 67 6.76 -5.34 17.17
CA THR A 67 6.67 -5.67 18.60
C THR A 67 7.99 -5.56 19.36
N VAL A 68 9.14 -5.68 18.68
CA VAL A 68 10.48 -5.54 19.28
C VAL A 68 10.99 -4.11 19.09
N PRO A 69 11.09 -3.26 20.13
CA PRO A 69 11.44 -1.84 19.96
C PRO A 69 12.80 -1.60 19.29
N ALA A 70 13.76 -2.49 19.52
CA ALA A 70 15.10 -2.42 18.91
C ALA A 70 15.08 -2.59 17.37
N PHE A 71 13.96 -3.05 16.78
CA PHE A 71 13.83 -3.27 15.34
C PHE A 71 13.18 -2.10 14.60
N SER A 72 13.05 -0.91 15.21
CA SER A 72 12.42 0.26 14.57
C SER A 72 13.03 0.64 13.21
N ALA A 73 14.35 0.54 13.06
CA ALA A 73 15.03 0.80 11.79
C ALA A 73 14.62 -0.22 10.70
N LYS A 74 14.42 -1.48 11.09
CA LYS A 74 13.95 -2.54 10.19
C LYS A 74 12.46 -2.37 9.87
N ALA A 75 11.64 -2.00 10.85
CA ALA A 75 10.22 -1.72 10.65
C ALA A 75 9.98 -0.58 9.66
N SER A 76 10.85 0.44 9.68
CA SER A 76 10.75 1.60 8.77
C SER A 76 11.02 1.25 7.30
N GLU A 77 11.62 0.09 7.04
CA GLU A 77 12.00 -0.39 5.70
C GLU A 77 11.28 -1.71 5.33
N ASP A 78 10.36 -2.18 6.18
CA ASP A 78 9.57 -3.40 5.97
C ASP A 78 8.48 -3.14 4.91
N GLU A 79 8.42 -3.96 3.86
CA GLU A 79 7.48 -3.81 2.76
C GLU A 79 6.01 -3.95 3.18
N ALA A 80 5.73 -4.68 4.26
CA ALA A 80 4.37 -4.81 4.80
C ALA A 80 3.92 -3.57 5.61
N LEU A 81 4.86 -2.71 6.03
CA LEU A 81 4.61 -1.57 6.90
C LEU A 81 4.81 -0.23 6.21
N ALA A 82 5.76 -0.16 5.27
CA ALA A 82 6.22 1.07 4.65
C ALA A 82 5.43 1.39 3.39
N TRP A 83 5.01 2.65 3.27
CA TRP A 83 4.50 3.20 2.01
C TRP A 83 5.55 3.25 0.90
N ASN A 84 6.84 3.25 1.26
CA ASN A 84 7.96 3.38 0.33
C ASN A 84 7.85 4.62 -0.57
N PHE A 85 7.61 5.79 0.02
CA PHE A 85 7.79 7.05 -0.69
C PHE A 85 9.28 7.34 -0.87
N PHE A 86 9.66 7.70 -2.09
CA PHE A 86 11.04 8.02 -2.44
C PHE A 86 11.19 9.52 -2.65
N VAL A 87 12.30 10.06 -2.21
CA VAL A 87 12.64 11.47 -2.36
C VAL A 87 14.00 11.62 -3.01
N ARG A 88 14.14 12.66 -3.82
CA ARG A 88 15.44 13.07 -4.37
C ARG A 88 16.14 13.97 -3.36
N HIS A 89 17.24 13.49 -2.80
CA HIS A 89 18.00 14.22 -1.77
C HIS A 89 18.91 15.30 -2.35
N TYR A 90 19.39 15.12 -3.59
CA TYR A 90 20.39 15.99 -4.20
C TYR A 90 19.97 16.45 -5.60
N ALA A 91 20.20 17.74 -5.88
CA ALA A 91 19.98 18.29 -7.20
C ALA A 91 21.01 17.76 -8.22
N ASP A 92 22.27 17.56 -7.80
CA ASP A 92 23.34 17.02 -8.64
C ASP A 92 23.22 15.50 -8.81
N ASP A 93 23.15 15.02 -10.06
CA ASP A 93 22.95 13.60 -10.38
C ASP A 93 24.14 12.73 -9.95
N ALA A 94 25.37 13.22 -10.09
CA ALA A 94 26.56 12.47 -9.67
C ALA A 94 26.62 12.28 -8.16
N ARG A 95 26.11 13.25 -7.39
CA ARG A 95 25.91 13.13 -5.94
C ARG A 95 24.72 12.23 -5.61
N GLN A 96 23.59 12.36 -6.32
CA GLN A 96 22.42 11.50 -6.11
C GLN A 96 22.79 10.03 -6.35
N ALA A 97 23.56 9.71 -7.39
CA ALA A 97 23.97 8.34 -7.69
C ALA A 97 24.80 7.66 -6.58
N ARG A 98 25.37 8.43 -5.62
CA ARG A 98 26.13 7.90 -4.47
C ARG A 98 25.29 7.71 -3.20
N ASP A 99 24.03 8.12 -3.23
CA ASP A 99 23.11 7.94 -2.12
C ASP A 99 22.58 6.49 -2.10
N PHE A 100 22.70 5.84 -0.95
CA PHE A 100 22.26 4.47 -0.72
C PHE A 100 20.73 4.31 -0.73
N LYS A 101 19.97 5.42 -0.70
CA LYS A 101 18.51 5.44 -0.85
C LYS A 101 18.03 5.85 -2.24
N THR A 102 18.94 6.01 -3.20
CA THR A 102 18.56 6.33 -4.58
C THR A 102 17.71 5.23 -5.17
N THR A 103 16.61 5.65 -5.79
CA THR A 103 15.66 4.78 -6.45
C THR A 103 15.48 5.27 -7.88
N TYR A 104 15.42 4.34 -8.84
CA TYR A 104 15.21 4.64 -10.25
C TYR A 104 13.84 4.11 -10.69
N GLU A 105 13.18 4.82 -11.60
CA GLU A 105 11.99 4.27 -12.25
C GLU A 105 12.42 3.23 -13.30
N THR A 106 11.86 2.03 -13.20
CA THR A 106 11.98 1.03 -14.26
C THR A 106 11.02 1.36 -15.40
N THR A 107 11.24 0.73 -16.58
CA THR A 107 10.34 0.86 -17.74
C THR A 107 8.89 0.50 -17.44
N ASP A 108 8.68 -0.28 -16.39
CA ASP A 108 7.38 -0.83 -16.01
C ASP A 108 6.73 0.02 -14.90
N GLY A 109 7.35 1.15 -14.52
CA GLY A 109 6.89 2.08 -13.49
C GLY A 109 7.19 1.65 -12.06
N ALA A 110 7.78 0.47 -11.86
CA ALA A 110 8.19 0.01 -10.53
C ALA A 110 9.50 0.70 -10.08
N PRO A 111 9.65 1.03 -8.79
CA PRO A 111 10.89 1.54 -8.24
C PRO A 111 11.97 0.45 -8.17
N LEU A 112 13.15 0.69 -8.74
CA LEU A 112 14.35 -0.14 -8.58
C LEU A 112 15.18 0.36 -7.40
N ARG A 113 15.40 -0.49 -6.40
CA ARG A 113 16.42 -0.32 -5.35
C ARG A 113 17.71 -1.03 -5.79
N LEU A 114 18.85 -0.34 -5.72
CA LEU A 114 20.19 -0.92 -5.93
C LEU A 114 20.74 -1.50 -4.63
#